data_AF-A0A380D757-F1
#
_entry.id   AF-A0A380D757-F1
#
_cell.length_a   1.000
_cell.length_b   1.000
_cell.length_c   1.000
_cell.angle_alpha   90.00
_cell.angle_beta   90.00
_cell.angle_gamma   90.00
#
_symmetry.space_group_name_H-M   'P 1'
#
loop_
_entity.id
_entity.type
_entity.pdbx_description
1 polymer ?
#
loop_
_entity_poly.entity_id
_entity_poly.type
_entity_poly.pdbx_seq_one_letter_code
_entity_poly.pdbx_strand_id
1 'polypeptide(L)'
;MSTNEQQQQMVFYVPGTMWPVGVAIWLDGEYVTSAGQTLAQLQQVKPACELVTFEAALCAMNDAAKLPVQRICKDEYREKLEMLPPLDWQFSAGYSSFKIMEMYSGNITDIYVQLGDEHFKLRDHVTLPHSQIVTRVSAFRQAEPAQVAA
;
A
#
# COMPACT_ATOMS: atom_id res chain seq x y z
N MET A 1 24.09 -16.62 9.61
CA MET A 1 23.76 -15.44 10.42
C MET A 1 22.75 -15.91 11.45
N SER A 2 23.14 -15.84 12.72
CA SER A 2 22.49 -16.54 13.82
C SER A 2 21.22 -15.82 14.26
N THR A 3 20.27 -16.61 14.74
CA THR A 3 18.87 -16.36 15.13
C THR A 3 18.62 -15.30 16.22
N ASN A 4 19.55 -14.36 16.45
CA ASN A 4 19.45 -13.25 17.40
C ASN A 4 19.31 -11.86 16.73
N GLU A 5 19.32 -11.78 15.39
CA GLU A 5 19.22 -10.52 14.63
C GLU A 5 17.78 -10.12 14.26
N GLN A 6 16.77 -10.91 14.68
CA GLN A 6 15.39 -10.43 14.82
C GLN A 6 15.19 -9.72 16.16
N GLN A 7 16.18 -8.96 16.61
CA GLN A 7 15.92 -7.92 17.59
C GLN A 7 14.92 -6.99 16.91
N GLN A 8 13.65 -7.04 17.35
CA GLN A 8 12.56 -6.27 16.74
C GLN A 8 12.98 -4.80 16.72
N GLN A 9 13.50 -4.34 15.58
CA GLN A 9 14.03 -3.00 15.45
C GLN A 9 12.88 -2.05 15.74
N MET A 10 12.98 -1.27 16.81
CA MET A 10 11.95 -0.33 17.20
C MET A 10 12.09 0.94 16.36
N VAL A 11 10.97 1.59 16.08
CA VAL A 11 10.93 2.88 15.38
C VAL A 11 9.89 3.78 16.02
N PHE A 12 10.12 5.09 15.90
CA PHE A 12 9.11 6.09 16.16
C PHE A 12 8.26 6.25 14.90
N TYR A 13 6.95 6.16 15.03
CA TYR A 13 6.03 6.16 13.89
C TYR A 13 4.78 6.97 14.19
N VAL A 14 4.24 7.63 13.17
CA VAL A 14 2.92 8.27 13.25
C VAL A 14 1.97 7.46 12.35
N PRO A 15 0.92 6.83 12.89
CA PRO A 15 -0.04 6.07 12.11
C PRO A 15 -0.58 6.82 10.89
N GLY A 16 -0.69 6.12 9.77
CA GLY A 16 -1.18 6.68 8.50
C GLY A 16 -0.13 7.43 7.69
N THR A 17 1.10 7.56 8.19
CA THR A 17 2.22 8.08 7.40
C THR A 17 2.94 6.94 6.68
N MET A 18 3.58 7.25 5.54
CA MET A 18 4.31 6.26 4.73
C MET A 18 5.77 6.05 5.19
N TRP A 19 6.20 6.76 6.24
CA TRP A 19 7.60 6.75 6.69
C TRP A 19 7.69 6.81 8.21
N PRO A 20 8.68 6.16 8.83
CA PRO A 20 8.92 6.33 10.25
C PRO A 20 9.42 7.75 10.54
N VAL A 21 9.13 8.26 11.74
CA VAL A 21 9.73 9.50 12.25
C VAL A 21 11.23 9.31 12.46
N GLY A 22 11.65 8.12 12.90
CA GLY A 22 13.05 7.76 13.03
C GLY A 22 13.25 6.36 13.59
N VAL A 23 14.44 5.83 13.40
CA VAL A 23 14.88 4.59 14.05
C VAL A 23 15.02 4.85 15.56
N ALA A 24 14.53 3.93 16.38
CA ALA A 24 14.70 4.00 17.81
C ALA A 24 16.01 3.31 18.22
N ILE A 25 16.81 4.03 19.00
CA ILE A 25 18.09 3.60 19.54
C ILE A 25 17.93 3.50 21.05
N TRP A 26 18.32 2.37 21.62
CA TRP A 26 18.34 2.20 23.07
C TRP A 26 19.55 2.92 23.66
N LEU A 27 19.31 3.93 24.50
CA LEU A 27 20.36 4.73 25.16
C LEU A 27 19.93 4.99 26.62
N ASP A 28 20.81 4.66 27.57
CA ASP A 28 20.63 4.96 29.00
C ASP A 28 19.28 4.55 29.61
N GLY A 29 18.69 3.44 29.12
CA GLY A 29 17.43 2.90 29.65
C GLY A 29 16.16 3.40 28.96
N GLU A 30 16.28 4.21 27.90
CA GLU A 30 15.15 4.70 27.11
C GLU A 30 15.43 4.59 25.60
N TYR A 31 14.36 4.50 24.80
CA TYR A 31 14.48 4.63 23.36
C TYR A 31 14.49 6.10 22.95
N VAL A 32 15.46 6.47 22.11
CA VAL A 32 15.61 7.81 21.54
C VAL A 32 15.84 7.75 20.04
N THR A 33 15.55 8.84 19.34
CA THR A 33 15.95 8.98 17.93
C THR A 33 17.47 9.15 17.81
N SER A 34 18.01 9.12 16.59
CA SER A 34 19.42 9.48 16.34
C SER A 34 19.78 10.92 16.73
N ALA A 35 18.78 11.80 16.89
CA ALA A 35 18.94 13.15 17.40
C ALA A 35 18.77 13.25 18.93
N GLY A 36 18.62 12.12 19.64
CA GLY A 36 18.45 12.08 21.09
C GLY A 36 17.05 12.43 21.59
N GLN A 37 16.05 12.53 20.69
CA GLN A 37 14.68 12.87 21.10
C GLN A 37 13.95 11.65 21.65
N THR A 38 13.30 11.79 22.80
CA THR A 38 12.46 10.75 23.43
C THR A 38 11.06 10.71 22.81
N LEU A 39 10.30 9.64 23.09
CA LEU A 39 8.89 9.56 22.67
C LEU A 39 8.08 10.76 23.17
N ALA A 40 8.25 11.13 24.44
CA ALA A 40 7.51 12.24 25.05
C ALA A 40 7.80 13.57 24.35
N GLN A 41 9.06 13.82 23.98
CA GLN A 41 9.45 15.01 23.21
C GLN A 41 8.88 14.99 21.80
N LEU A 42 8.88 13.84 21.13
CA LEU A 42 8.26 13.69 19.81
C LEU A 42 6.74 13.93 19.87
N GLN A 43 6.07 13.43 20.90
CA GLN A 43 4.62 13.59 21.09
C GLN A 43 4.20 15.04 21.34
N GLN A 44 5.09 15.92 21.81
CA GLN A 44 4.79 17.35 21.90
C GLN A 44 4.60 18.01 20.52
N VAL A 45 5.29 17.51 19.49
CA VAL A 45 5.21 18.03 18.11
C VAL A 45 4.30 17.17 17.22
N LYS A 46 4.29 15.86 17.45
CA LYS A 46 3.52 14.85 16.73
C LYS A 46 2.74 14.01 17.75
N PRO A 47 1.58 14.46 18.24
CA PRO A 47 0.86 13.80 19.35
C PRO A 47 0.52 12.33 19.13
N ALA A 48 0.31 11.91 17.89
CA ALA A 48 0.05 10.53 17.52
C ALA A 48 1.33 9.69 17.30
N CYS A 49 2.51 10.21 17.67
CA CYS A 49 3.74 9.45 17.56
C CYS A 49 3.75 8.31 18.58
N GLU A 50 4.12 7.13 18.12
CA GLU A 50 4.18 5.90 18.90
C GLU A 50 5.55 5.25 18.72
N LEU A 51 5.97 4.45 19.70
CA LEU A 51 7.13 3.58 19.62
C LEU A 51 6.64 2.16 19.30
N VAL A 52 6.93 1.67 18.10
CA VAL A 52 6.43 0.38 17.60
C VAL A 52 7.56 -0.43 16.99
N THR A 53 7.34 -1.71 16.73
CA THR A 53 8.27 -2.50 15.93
C THR A 53 8.29 -2.01 14.49
N PHE A 54 9.43 -2.14 13.81
CA PHE A 54 9.55 -1.80 12.39
C PHE A 54 8.58 -2.60 11.53
N GLU A 55 8.33 -3.86 11.89
CA GLU A 55 7.34 -4.70 11.20
C GLU A 55 5.92 -4.14 11.30
N ALA A 56 5.49 -3.73 12.50
CA ALA A 56 4.18 -3.11 12.68
C ALA A 56 4.07 -1.78 11.92
N ALA A 57 5.14 -0.97 11.96
CA ALA A 57 5.23 0.28 11.22
C ALA A 57 5.15 0.04 9.71
N LEU A 58 5.87 -0.96 9.18
CA LEU A 58 5.86 -1.33 7.77
C LEU A 58 4.47 -1.78 7.30
N CYS A 59 3.77 -2.60 8.09
CA CYS A 59 2.39 -2.97 7.82
C CYS A 59 1.49 -1.73 7.71
N ALA A 60 1.58 -0.82 8.68
CA ALA A 60 0.78 0.42 8.69
C ALA A 60 1.13 1.36 7.52
N MET A 61 2.42 1.48 7.15
CA MET A 61 2.88 2.25 6.00
C MET A 61 2.34 1.67 4.69
N ASN A 62 2.40 0.35 4.53
CA ASN A 62 1.85 -0.35 3.37
C ASN A 62 0.33 -0.15 3.28
N ASP A 63 -0.38 -0.24 4.40
CA ASP A 63 -1.83 0.04 4.45
C ASP A 63 -2.15 1.49 4.08
N ALA A 64 -1.38 2.45 4.59
CA ALA A 64 -1.51 3.88 4.25
C ALA A 64 -1.21 4.17 2.77
N ALA A 65 -0.42 3.32 2.11
CA ALA A 65 -0.10 3.45 0.70
C ALA A 65 -1.17 2.85 -0.23
N LYS A 66 -2.17 2.13 0.28
CA LYS A 66 -3.25 1.56 -0.55
C LYS A 66 -4.18 2.66 -1.05
N LEU A 67 -4.71 2.46 -2.26
CA LEU A 67 -5.76 3.30 -2.83
C LEU A 67 -6.97 2.46 -3.16
N PRO A 68 -8.19 2.98 -2.90
CA PRO A 68 -9.41 2.28 -3.24
C PRO A 68 -9.55 2.10 -4.75
N VAL A 69 -10.53 1.28 -5.15
CA VAL A 69 -10.91 1.13 -6.55
C VAL A 69 -11.39 2.48 -7.10
N GLN A 70 -10.93 2.82 -8.30
CA GLN A 70 -11.38 3.98 -9.05
C GLN A 70 -11.53 3.61 -10.53
N ARG A 71 -12.47 4.26 -11.23
CA ARG A 71 -12.62 4.14 -12.68
C ARG A 71 -11.48 4.84 -13.40
N ILE A 72 -11.09 4.27 -14.54
CA ILE A 72 -10.15 4.86 -15.50
C ILE A 72 -10.70 4.69 -16.91
N CYS A 73 -10.14 5.43 -17.87
CA CYS A 73 -10.46 5.20 -19.27
C CYS A 73 -9.67 4.01 -19.84
N LYS A 74 -10.14 3.50 -20.98
CA LYS A 74 -9.47 2.41 -21.71
C LYS A 74 -8.04 2.77 -22.12
N ASP A 75 -7.79 4.02 -22.49
CA ASP A 75 -6.48 4.46 -22.95
C ASP A 75 -5.44 4.42 -21.82
N GLU A 76 -5.81 4.85 -20.61
CA GLU A 76 -4.94 4.75 -19.43
C GLU A 76 -4.59 3.28 -19.11
N TYR A 77 -5.59 2.38 -19.17
CA TYR A 77 -5.34 0.95 -18.97
C TYR A 77 -4.35 0.39 -20.00
N ARG A 78 -4.54 0.72 -21.28
CA ARG A 78 -3.69 0.24 -22.37
C ARG A 78 -2.27 0.79 -22.29
N GLU A 79 -2.13 2.09 -22.03
CA GLU A 79 -0.82 2.73 -21.85
C GLU A 79 -0.01 2.00 -20.78
N LYS A 80 -0.65 1.67 -19.65
CA LYS A 80 0.01 0.98 -18.53
C LYS A 80 0.34 -0.48 -18.83
N LEU A 81 -0.50 -1.16 -19.62
CA LEU A 81 -0.23 -2.52 -20.07
C LEU A 81 0.93 -2.58 -21.06
N GLU A 82 1.08 -1.56 -21.90
CA GLU A 82 2.08 -1.49 -22.98
C GLU A 82 3.42 -0.87 -22.51
N MET A 83 3.47 -0.21 -21.33
CA MET A 83 4.66 0.48 -20.82
C MET A 83 5.80 -0.49 -20.41
N LEU A 84 5.49 -1.54 -19.68
CA LEU A 84 6.44 -2.56 -19.21
C LEU A 84 5.73 -3.92 -19.12
N PRO A 85 6.46 -5.05 -19.23
CA PRO A 85 5.87 -6.38 -19.04
C PRO A 85 5.08 -6.45 -17.73
N PRO A 86 3.78 -6.79 -17.74
CA PRO A 86 2.98 -6.84 -16.53
C PRO A 86 3.38 -7.99 -15.61
N LEU A 87 3.24 -7.78 -14.30
CA LEU A 87 3.27 -8.86 -13.32
C LEU A 87 1.90 -9.50 -13.19
N ASP A 88 1.88 -10.83 -13.01
CA ASP A 88 0.69 -11.63 -12.72
C ASP A 88 -0.51 -11.25 -13.60
N TRP A 89 -0.27 -11.15 -14.90
CA TRP A 89 -1.32 -10.82 -15.85
C TRP A 89 -2.24 -12.02 -16.01
N GLN A 90 -3.48 -11.87 -15.52
CA GLN A 90 -4.54 -12.85 -15.63
C GLN A 90 -5.56 -12.37 -16.64
N PHE A 91 -6.00 -13.26 -17.53
CA PHE A 91 -6.99 -12.98 -18.57
C PHE A 91 -7.96 -14.15 -18.71
N SER A 92 -9.26 -13.87 -18.59
CA SER A 92 -10.32 -14.86 -18.80
C SER A 92 -11.60 -14.18 -19.28
N ALA A 93 -12.12 -14.57 -20.46
CA ALA A 93 -13.46 -14.24 -20.95
C ALA A 93 -13.91 -12.77 -20.77
N GLY A 94 -13.05 -11.80 -21.10
CA GLY A 94 -13.37 -10.36 -20.98
C GLY A 94 -13.10 -9.74 -19.61
N TYR A 95 -12.54 -10.53 -18.69
CA TYR A 95 -12.01 -10.07 -17.40
C TYR A 95 -10.50 -10.19 -17.42
N SER A 96 -9.82 -9.15 -17.00
CA SER A 96 -8.37 -9.20 -16.86
C SER A 96 -7.90 -8.32 -15.73
N SER A 97 -6.77 -8.71 -15.14
CA SER A 97 -6.04 -7.81 -14.25
C SER A 97 -4.56 -8.01 -14.42
N PHE A 98 -3.80 -6.94 -14.25
CA PHE A 98 -2.36 -7.00 -14.15
C PHE A 98 -1.85 -6.04 -13.10
N LYS A 99 -0.60 -6.23 -12.70
CA LYS A 99 0.10 -5.40 -11.72
C LYS A 99 1.31 -4.79 -12.40
N ILE A 100 1.62 -3.53 -12.10
CA ILE A 100 2.83 -2.90 -12.65
C ILE A 100 4.07 -3.46 -11.93
N MET A 101 5.19 -3.57 -12.64
CA MET A 101 6.45 -4.07 -12.06
C MET A 101 7.03 -3.12 -11.02
N GLU A 102 6.76 -1.81 -11.15
CA GLU A 102 7.25 -0.80 -10.23
C GLU A 102 6.43 -0.83 -8.93
N MET A 103 7.11 -0.95 -7.80
CA MET A 103 6.46 -0.84 -6.49
C MET A 103 6.34 0.63 -6.11
N TYR A 104 5.13 1.05 -5.73
CA TYR A 104 4.88 2.39 -5.22
C TYR A 104 5.52 2.60 -3.84
N SER A 105 5.40 1.61 -2.96
CA SER A 105 6.01 1.60 -1.62
C SER A 105 6.09 0.17 -1.10
N GLY A 106 7.28 -0.28 -0.67
CA GLY A 106 7.46 -1.65 -0.19
C GLY A 106 6.97 -2.67 -1.22
N ASN A 107 5.94 -3.43 -0.85
CA ASN A 107 5.28 -4.44 -1.71
C ASN A 107 3.94 -3.97 -2.28
N ILE A 108 3.65 -2.67 -2.24
CA ILE A 108 2.42 -2.07 -2.76
C ILE A 108 2.66 -1.59 -4.19
N THR A 109 1.72 -1.89 -5.09
CA THR A 109 1.81 -1.56 -6.51
C THR A 109 0.43 -1.15 -7.06
N ASP A 110 0.41 -0.45 -8.20
CA ASP A 110 -0.83 -0.21 -8.92
C ASP A 110 -1.28 -1.47 -9.67
N ILE A 111 -2.57 -1.74 -9.57
CA ILE A 111 -3.24 -2.89 -10.16
C ILE A 111 -4.30 -2.36 -11.10
N TYR A 112 -4.27 -2.83 -12.34
CA TYR A 112 -5.19 -2.42 -13.40
C TYR A 112 -6.12 -3.57 -13.74
N VAL A 113 -7.40 -3.26 -13.94
CA VAL A 113 -8.46 -4.25 -14.09
C VAL A 113 -9.38 -3.86 -15.23
N GLN A 114 -9.72 -4.83 -16.07
CA GLN A 114 -10.77 -4.72 -17.07
C GLN A 114 -11.89 -5.71 -16.71
N LEU A 115 -13.13 -5.22 -16.66
CA LEU A 115 -14.33 -6.06 -16.58
C LEU A 115 -15.27 -5.71 -17.74
N GLY A 116 -15.25 -6.50 -18.81
CA GLY A 116 -15.95 -6.16 -20.05
C GLY A 116 -15.33 -4.93 -20.71
N ASP A 117 -16.12 -3.86 -20.90
CA ASP A 117 -15.67 -2.58 -21.46
C ASP A 117 -15.25 -1.55 -20.39
N GLU A 118 -15.45 -1.88 -19.11
CA GLU A 118 -15.14 -1.00 -17.99
C GLU A 118 -13.72 -1.25 -17.48
N HIS A 119 -13.00 -0.17 -17.17
CA HIS A 119 -11.62 -0.22 -16.73
C HIS A 119 -11.46 0.46 -15.38
N PHE A 120 -10.62 -0.11 -14.53
CA PHE A 120 -10.42 0.32 -13.15
C PHE A 120 -8.95 0.25 -12.77
N LYS A 121 -8.57 1.02 -11.76
CA LYS A 121 -7.32 0.85 -11.03
C LYS A 121 -7.56 0.83 -9.53
N LEU A 122 -6.68 0.14 -8.82
CA LEU A 122 -6.55 0.20 -7.36
C LEU A 122 -5.07 0.07 -7.01
N ARG A 123 -4.70 0.39 -5.77
CA ARG A 123 -3.34 0.18 -5.29
C ARG A 123 -3.35 -0.71 -4.08
N ASP A 124 -2.65 -1.83 -4.17
CA ASP A 124 -2.59 -2.83 -3.10
C ASP A 124 -1.31 -3.67 -3.20
N HIS A 125 -1.19 -4.65 -2.32
CA HIS A 125 -0.08 -5.57 -2.28
C HIS A 125 0.07 -6.33 -3.59
N VAL A 126 1.30 -6.47 -4.07
CA VAL A 126 1.63 -7.17 -5.33
C VAL A 126 1.19 -8.62 -5.34
N THR A 127 0.98 -9.23 -4.17
CA THR A 127 0.48 -10.61 -4.05
C THR A 127 -1.05 -10.71 -3.99
N LEU A 128 -1.79 -9.61 -4.13
CA LEU A 128 -3.26 -9.62 -4.09
C LEU A 128 -3.81 -10.53 -5.23
N PRO A 129 -4.56 -11.60 -4.90
CA PRO A 129 -5.03 -12.55 -5.91
C PRO A 129 -6.03 -11.94 -6.88
N HIS A 130 -6.00 -12.37 -8.14
CA HIS A 130 -6.95 -11.96 -9.18
C HIS A 130 -8.42 -12.09 -8.75
N SER A 131 -8.80 -13.19 -8.09
CA SER A 131 -10.16 -13.40 -7.61
C SER A 131 -10.61 -12.35 -6.59
N GLN A 132 -9.72 -11.92 -5.68
CA GLN A 132 -10.00 -10.85 -4.72
C GLN A 132 -10.09 -9.48 -5.40
N ILE A 133 -9.22 -9.22 -6.38
CA ILE A 133 -9.25 -8.00 -7.20
C ILE A 133 -10.61 -7.87 -7.90
N VAL A 134 -11.03 -8.91 -8.62
CA VAL A 134 -12.31 -8.94 -9.34
C VAL A 134 -13.49 -8.76 -8.38
N THR A 135 -13.44 -9.39 -7.19
CA THR A 135 -14.48 -9.24 -6.16
C THR A 135 -14.63 -7.78 -5.72
N ARG A 136 -13.52 -7.10 -5.43
CA ARG A 136 -13.53 -5.69 -4.99
C ARG A 136 -14.02 -4.74 -6.07
N VAL A 137 -13.57 -4.92 -7.31
CA VAL A 137 -14.01 -4.10 -8.44
C VAL A 137 -15.49 -4.34 -8.74
N SER A 138 -15.96 -5.59 -8.64
CA SER A 138 -17.38 -5.92 -8.83
C SER A 138 -18.25 -5.27 -7.74
N ALA A 139 -17.81 -5.28 -6.48
CA ALA A 139 -18.50 -4.61 -5.39
C ALA A 139 -18.53 -3.09 -5.57
N PHE A 140 -17.41 -2.47 -5.99
CA PHE A 140 -17.34 -1.05 -6.34
C PHE A 140 -18.34 -0.70 -7.44
N ARG A 141 -18.37 -1.47 -8.53
CA ARG A 141 -19.30 -1.28 -9.66
C ARG A 141 -20.78 -1.36 -9.22
N GLN A 142 -21.11 -2.25 -8.28
CA GLN A 142 -22.47 -2.40 -7.78
C GLN A 142 -22.89 -1.28 -6.81
N ALA A 143 -21.93 -0.69 -6.10
CA ALA A 143 -22.18 0.37 -5.13
C ALA A 143 -22.27 1.77 -5.76
N GLU A 144 -21.74 1.96 -6.97
CA GLU A 144 -21.94 3.21 -7.70
C GLU A 144 -23.42 3.36 -8.11
N PRO A 145 -24.05 4.52 -7.84
CA PRO A 145 -25.38 4.78 -8.37
C PRO A 145 -25.28 4.71 -9.90
N ALA A 146 -26.21 3.98 -10.53
CA ALA A 146 -26.34 3.94 -11.98
C ALA A 146 -26.33 5.39 -12.49
N GLN A 147 -25.26 5.78 -13.18
CA GLN A 147 -25.22 7.05 -13.88
C GLN A 147 -26.35 6.99 -14.91
N VAL A 148 -27.47 7.63 -14.59
CA VAL A 148 -28.58 7.81 -15.50
C VAL A 148 -28.03 8.61 -16.67
N ALA A 149 -27.86 7.95 -17.80
CA ALA A 149 -27.55 8.59 -19.07
C ALA A 149 -28.63 9.64 -19.35
N ALA A 150 -28.20 10.91 -19.41
CA ALA A 150 -29.01 12.02 -19.92
C ALA A 150 -28.84 12.12 -21.44
#